data_AF-A0A356FT81-F1
#
_entry.id   AF-A0A356FT81-F1
#
_cell.length_a   1.000
_cell.length_b   1.000
_cell.length_c   1.000
_cell.angle_alpha   90.00
_cell.angle_beta   90.00
_cell.angle_gamma   90.00
#
_symmetry.space_group_name_H-M   'P 1'
#
loop_
_entity.id
_entity.type
_entity.pdbx_description
1 polymer ?
#
loop_
_entity_poly.entity_id
_entity_poly.type
_entity_poly.pdbx_seq_one_letter_code
_entity_poly.pdbx_strand_id
1 'polypeptide(L)'
;MTAFILRRLLSLIPLLLGTSLLVSILMYLSPGDFLTQARAARDIPQEVIEQQERQLGLIDASGAPTRWFVRYGHWIANVAPIKYGPWVGAPEKGLHFGWPYFGESWTYQVEVFSLLKQRVPATFILSLTSITFAWCIAIPLGVLAALYKDSIFDRLSALLAYAALSIPEFFLAILAVYFASIT
;
A
#
# COMPACT_ATOMS: atom_id res chain seq x y z
N MET A 1 7.17 -28.94 -3.47
CA MET A 1 7.18 -27.55 -3.95
C MET A 1 5.81 -26.89 -3.87
N THR A 2 4.74 -27.48 -4.40
CA THR A 2 3.36 -26.96 -4.30
C THR A 2 2.88 -26.74 -2.87
N ALA A 3 3.10 -27.71 -1.97
CA ALA A 3 2.75 -27.57 -0.55
C ALA A 3 3.49 -26.41 0.15
N PHE A 4 4.73 -26.12 -0.26
CA PHE A 4 5.49 -24.98 0.27
C PHE A 4 4.92 -23.64 -0.22
N ILE A 5 4.61 -23.55 -1.52
CA ILE A 5 3.98 -22.36 -2.11
C ILE A 5 2.63 -22.10 -1.46
N LEU A 6 1.80 -23.13 -1.30
CA LEU A 6 0.49 -23.01 -0.63
C LEU A 6 0.63 -22.55 0.83
N ARG A 7 1.53 -23.15 1.61
CA ARG A 7 1.80 -22.69 2.99
C ARG A 7 2.22 -21.23 3.04
N ARG A 8 3.06 -20.79 2.08
CA ARG A 8 3.51 -19.40 2.00
C ARG A 8 2.37 -18.46 1.61
N LEU A 9 1.56 -18.81 0.61
CA LEU A 9 0.36 -18.03 0.24
C LEU A 9 -0.63 -17.94 1.40
N LEU A 10 -0.87 -19.05 2.11
CA LEU A 10 -1.73 -19.05 3.28
C LEU A 10 -1.15 -18.21 4.42
N SER A 11 0.18 -18.18 4.60
CA SER A 11 0.85 -17.31 5.58
C SER A 11 0.77 -15.81 5.27
N LEU A 12 0.49 -15.44 4.00
CA LEU A 12 0.26 -14.04 3.64
C LEU A 12 -1.07 -13.52 4.20
N ILE A 13 -2.07 -14.38 4.34
CA ILE A 13 -3.39 -13.97 4.86
C ILE A 13 -3.29 -13.40 6.28
N PRO A 14 -2.73 -14.10 7.30
CA PRO A 14 -2.60 -13.53 8.64
C PRO A 14 -1.66 -12.33 8.68
N LEU A 15 -0.63 -12.29 7.82
CA LEU A 15 0.26 -11.13 7.71
C LEU A 15 -0.51 -9.89 7.23
N LEU A 16 -1.27 -10.01 6.14
CA LEU A 16 -2.07 -8.92 5.57
C LEU A 16 -3.18 -8.47 6.51
N LEU A 17 -3.83 -9.41 7.20
CA LEU A 17 -4.81 -9.07 8.23
C LEU A 17 -4.15 -8.35 9.41
N GLY A 18 -3.00 -8.84 9.89
CA GLY A 18 -2.25 -8.19 10.98
C GLY A 18 -1.80 -6.78 10.63
N THR A 19 -1.24 -6.57 9.43
CA THR A 19 -0.79 -5.24 9.01
C THR A 19 -1.96 -4.30 8.75
N SER A 20 -3.03 -4.76 8.09
CA SER A 20 -4.23 -3.92 7.87
C SER A 20 -4.96 -3.56 9.17
N LEU A 21 -5.03 -4.49 10.12
CA LEU A 21 -5.59 -4.25 11.46
C LEU A 21 -4.77 -3.20 12.20
N LEU A 22 -3.43 -3.34 12.19
CA LEU A 22 -2.53 -2.38 12.81
C LEU A 22 -2.72 -0.98 12.21
N VAL A 23 -2.73 -0.88 10.87
CA VAL A 23 -2.96 0.40 10.17
C VAL A 23 -4.34 0.97 10.50
N SER A 24 -5.39 0.12 10.57
CA SER A 24 -6.74 0.56 10.91
C SER A 24 -6.82 1.11 12.34
N ILE A 25 -6.12 0.48 13.31
CA ILE A 25 -6.02 0.98 14.68
C ILE A 25 -5.28 2.32 14.70
N LEU A 26 -4.15 2.42 14.00
CA LEU A 26 -3.40 3.69 13.91
C LEU A 26 -4.24 4.81 13.30
N MET A 27 -5.01 4.51 12.24
CA MET A 27 -5.94 5.48 11.65
C MET A 27 -7.08 5.87 12.59
N TYR A 28 -7.60 4.92 13.38
CA TYR A 28 -8.63 5.20 14.37
C TYR A 28 -8.12 6.07 15.54
N LEU A 29 -6.87 5.87 15.94
CA LEU A 29 -6.21 6.65 16.99
C LEU A 29 -5.72 8.03 16.50
N SER A 30 -5.62 8.22 15.19
CA SER A 30 -5.21 9.50 14.60
C SER A 30 -6.21 10.61 14.95
N PRO A 31 -5.77 11.78 15.41
CA PRO A 31 -6.65 12.91 15.66
C PRO A 31 -7.18 13.47 14.33
N GLY A 32 -8.42 13.12 14.00
CA GLY A 32 -9.13 13.58 12.80
C GLY A 32 -9.34 12.49 11.75
N ASP A 33 -10.30 12.74 10.87
CA ASP A 33 -10.61 11.95 9.66
C ASP A 33 -10.57 12.82 8.39
N PHE A 34 -10.87 12.23 7.24
CA PHE A 34 -10.88 12.92 5.96
C PHE A 34 -12.01 13.98 5.84
N LEU A 35 -13.03 13.96 6.70
CA LEU A 35 -14.07 15.01 6.76
C LEU A 35 -13.70 16.15 7.71
N THR A 36 -12.59 16.06 8.46
CA THR A 36 -12.18 17.13 9.39
C THR A 36 -12.08 18.49 8.70
N GLN A 37 -11.59 18.53 7.45
CA GLN A 37 -11.54 19.78 6.67
C GLN A 37 -12.93 20.24 6.23
N ALA A 38 -13.80 19.31 5.80
CA ALA A 38 -15.18 19.62 5.42
C ALA A 38 -16.02 20.11 6.62
N ARG A 39 -15.79 19.54 7.82
CA ARG A 39 -16.39 19.99 9.09
C ARG A 39 -15.92 21.38 9.52
N ALA A 40 -14.68 21.73 9.19
CA ALA A 40 -14.12 23.06 9.48
C ALA A 40 -14.60 24.13 8.50
N ALA A 41 -15.05 23.75 7.30
CA ALA A 41 -15.58 24.66 6.31
C ALA A 41 -16.96 25.19 6.75
N ARG A 42 -17.12 26.52 6.78
CA ARG A 42 -18.40 27.16 7.17
C ARG A 42 -19.47 27.13 6.09
N ASP A 43 -19.06 26.89 4.85
CA ASP A 43 -19.94 26.98 3.67
C ASP A 43 -20.67 25.67 3.36
N ILE A 44 -20.34 24.58 4.07
CA ILE A 44 -20.97 23.27 3.88
C ILE A 44 -22.07 23.08 4.92
N PRO A 45 -23.35 22.91 4.52
CA PRO A 45 -24.43 22.63 5.45
C PRO A 45 -24.13 21.37 6.26
N GLN A 46 -24.39 21.40 7.58
CA GLN A 46 -24.12 20.26 8.47
C GLN A 46 -24.88 19.00 8.04
N GLU A 47 -26.07 19.15 7.47
CA GLU A 47 -26.88 18.04 6.94
C GLU A 47 -26.15 17.26 5.82
N VAL A 48 -25.38 17.95 4.97
CA VAL A 48 -24.62 17.32 3.89
C VAL A 48 -23.46 16.51 4.46
N ILE A 49 -22.82 17.02 5.51
CA ILE A 49 -21.72 16.33 6.19
C ILE A 49 -22.24 15.06 6.87
N GLU A 50 -23.35 15.14 7.60
CA GLU A 50 -23.96 13.96 8.24
C GLU A 50 -24.38 12.90 7.21
N GLN A 51 -24.92 13.32 6.06
CA GLN A 51 -25.24 12.39 4.97
C GLN A 51 -23.99 11.68 4.43
N GLN A 52 -22.90 12.41 4.23
CA GLN A 52 -21.62 11.83 3.81
C GLN A 52 -21.05 10.89 4.89
N GLU A 53 -21.14 11.26 6.17
CA GLU A 53 -20.71 10.41 7.29
C GLU A 53 -21.48 9.08 7.34
N ARG A 54 -22.78 9.11 7.06
CA ARG A 54 -23.61 7.89 6.96
C ARG A 54 -23.21 7.05 5.74
N GLN A 55 -23.02 7.67 4.59
CA GLN A 55 -22.61 6.97 3.36
C GLN A 55 -21.27 6.25 3.53
N LEU A 56 -20.37 6.81 4.35
CA LEU A 56 -19.03 6.29 4.60
C LEU A 56 -18.95 5.36 5.81
N GLY A 57 -20.08 5.12 6.48
CA GLY A 57 -20.15 4.27 7.67
C GLY A 57 -19.37 4.82 8.86
N LEU A 58 -19.16 6.15 8.93
CA LEU A 58 -18.50 6.82 10.06
C LEU A 58 -19.43 6.95 11.26
N ILE A 59 -20.73 7.08 11.01
CA ILE A 59 -21.78 7.11 12.03
C ILE A 59 -22.80 6.00 11.79
N ASP A 60 -23.37 5.49 12.87
CA ASP A 60 -24.42 4.49 12.83
C ASP A 60 -25.80 5.09 12.58
N ALA A 61 -26.83 4.23 12.48
CA ALA A 61 -28.22 4.65 12.27
C ALA A 61 -28.77 5.53 13.41
N SER A 62 -28.12 5.55 14.58
CA SER A 62 -28.47 6.40 15.72
C SER A 62 -27.68 7.72 15.76
N GLY A 63 -26.75 7.94 14.82
CA GLY A 63 -25.88 9.12 14.75
C GLY A 63 -24.65 9.04 15.65
N ALA A 64 -24.37 7.90 16.27
CA ALA A 64 -23.17 7.71 17.09
C ALA A 64 -21.98 7.25 16.23
N PRO A 65 -20.72 7.55 16.62
CA PRO A 65 -19.55 7.09 15.89
C PRO A 65 -19.49 5.57 15.80
N THR A 66 -19.36 5.05 14.58
CA THR A 66 -19.26 3.60 14.35
C THR A 66 -18.00 3.06 15.03
N ARG A 67 -18.17 1.97 15.79
CA ARG A 67 -17.06 1.29 16.48
C ARG A 67 -15.98 0.87 15.47
N TRP A 68 -14.71 1.02 15.84
CA TRP A 68 -13.57 0.78 14.93
C TRP A 68 -13.57 -0.62 14.29
N PHE A 69 -13.95 -1.66 15.04
CA PHE A 69 -13.96 -3.04 14.54
C PHE A 69 -15.09 -3.28 13.54
N VAL A 70 -16.20 -2.54 13.64
CA VAL A 70 -17.29 -2.58 12.65
C VAL A 70 -16.82 -1.92 11.36
N ARG A 71 -16.14 -0.77 11.44
CA ARG A 71 -15.52 -0.10 10.27
C ARG A 71 -14.48 -1.00 9.59
N TYR A 72 -13.63 -1.65 10.37
CA TYR A 72 -12.65 -2.61 9.86
C TYR A 72 -13.33 -3.83 9.21
N GLY A 73 -14.40 -4.36 9.82
CA GLY A 73 -15.21 -5.44 9.25
C GLY A 73 -15.84 -5.08 7.92
N HIS A 74 -16.44 -3.89 7.81
CA HIS A 74 -16.95 -3.37 6.53
C HIS A 74 -15.85 -3.22 5.49
N TRP A 75 -14.68 -2.72 5.88
CA TRP A 75 -13.54 -2.60 4.98
C TRP A 75 -13.04 -3.96 4.50
N ILE A 76 -12.85 -4.96 5.38
CA ILE A 76 -12.45 -6.32 4.97
C ILE A 76 -13.46 -6.88 3.97
N ALA A 77 -14.74 -6.73 4.25
CA ALA A 77 -15.78 -7.28 3.39
C ALA A 77 -15.85 -6.53 2.03
N ASN A 78 -15.50 -5.24 1.98
CA ASN A 78 -15.31 -4.47 0.76
C ASN A 78 -14.03 -4.85 -0.01
N VAL A 79 -12.98 -5.33 0.65
CA VAL A 79 -11.76 -5.81 -0.02
C VAL A 79 -11.87 -7.27 -0.45
N ALA A 80 -12.61 -8.10 0.29
CA ALA A 80 -12.77 -9.51 0.02
C ALA A 80 -13.42 -9.73 -1.36
N PRO A 81 -12.97 -10.74 -2.14
CA PRO A 81 -13.58 -11.06 -3.42
C PRO A 81 -14.99 -11.65 -3.27
N ILE A 82 -15.27 -12.21 -2.09
CA ILE A 82 -16.58 -12.74 -1.71
C ILE A 82 -17.38 -11.61 -1.03
N LYS A 83 -18.49 -11.22 -1.66
CA LYS A 83 -19.41 -10.21 -1.17
C LYS A 83 -20.66 -10.89 -0.59
N TYR A 84 -20.88 -10.84 0.74
CA TYR A 84 -22.21 -10.97 1.39
C TYR A 84 -22.86 -9.68 2.02
N GLY A 85 -24.03 -9.18 1.52
CA GLY A 85 -24.84 -8.12 2.18
C GLY A 85 -25.11 -6.82 1.36
N PRO A 86 -25.76 -5.78 1.92
CA PRO A 86 -25.83 -4.45 1.31
C PRO A 86 -24.50 -3.71 1.53
N TRP A 87 -23.84 -3.35 0.44
CA TRP A 87 -22.54 -2.66 0.47
C TRP A 87 -22.73 -1.19 0.16
N VAL A 88 -21.70 -0.41 0.44
CA VAL A 88 -21.52 0.88 -0.24
C VAL A 88 -21.53 0.60 -1.76
N GLY A 89 -22.60 1.02 -2.45
CA GLY A 89 -22.71 0.92 -3.91
C GLY A 89 -23.38 -0.34 -4.50
N ALA A 90 -23.83 -1.31 -3.70
CA ALA A 90 -24.54 -2.49 -4.24
C ALA A 90 -25.89 -2.72 -3.50
N PRO A 91 -27.03 -2.50 -4.20
CA PRO A 91 -28.36 -2.50 -3.58
C PRO A 91 -28.91 -3.92 -3.29
N GLU A 92 -28.28 -4.97 -3.82
CA GLU A 92 -28.82 -6.33 -3.78
C GLU A 92 -28.20 -7.17 -2.66
N LYS A 93 -29.06 -7.83 -1.87
CA LYS A 93 -28.64 -8.83 -0.88
C LYS A 93 -28.37 -10.15 -1.59
N GLY A 94 -27.10 -10.52 -1.75
CA GLY A 94 -26.70 -11.79 -2.35
C GLY A 94 -25.23 -12.12 -2.13
N LEU A 95 -24.85 -13.36 -2.45
CA LEU A 95 -23.44 -13.76 -2.54
C LEU A 95 -22.94 -13.44 -3.96
N HIS A 96 -22.12 -12.40 -4.10
CA HIS A 96 -21.55 -12.04 -5.40
C HIS A 96 -20.03 -12.16 -5.34
N PHE A 97 -19.44 -12.61 -6.44
CA PHE A 97 -18.00 -12.55 -6.63
C PHE A 97 -17.65 -11.27 -7.36
N GLY A 98 -16.89 -10.40 -6.72
CA GLY A 98 -16.56 -9.07 -7.24
C GLY A 98 -15.08 -8.76 -7.09
N TRP A 99 -14.65 -7.72 -7.80
CA TRP A 99 -13.31 -7.18 -7.60
C TRP A 99 -13.18 -6.53 -6.21
N PRO A 100 -11.98 -6.53 -5.60
CA PRO A 100 -11.73 -5.78 -4.38
C PRO A 100 -12.09 -4.30 -4.55
N TYR A 101 -12.92 -3.78 -3.65
CA TYR A 101 -13.29 -2.38 -3.60
C TYR A 101 -12.58 -1.69 -2.44
N PHE A 102 -11.66 -0.78 -2.78
CA PHE A 102 -10.84 -0.05 -1.81
C PHE A 102 -11.42 1.32 -1.43
N GLY A 103 -12.60 1.67 -1.95
CA GLY A 103 -13.20 2.99 -1.80
C GLY A 103 -12.80 3.96 -2.90
N GLU A 104 -13.29 5.19 -2.78
CA GLU A 104 -12.97 6.32 -3.64
C GLU A 104 -11.76 7.11 -3.13
N SER A 105 -10.98 7.66 -4.05
CA SER A 105 -9.93 8.61 -3.73
C SER A 105 -10.53 9.98 -3.46
N TRP A 106 -10.28 10.56 -2.29
CA TRP A 106 -10.70 11.93 -1.98
C TRP A 106 -9.99 13.00 -2.81
N THR A 107 -8.75 12.74 -3.23
CA THR A 107 -7.99 13.69 -4.04
C THR A 107 -8.39 13.63 -5.50
N TYR A 108 -8.56 12.43 -6.05
CA TYR A 108 -8.82 12.23 -7.48
C TYR A 108 -10.30 12.00 -7.81
N GLN A 109 -11.17 11.82 -6.80
CA GLN A 109 -12.61 11.58 -6.95
C GLN A 109 -12.93 10.39 -7.87
N VAL A 110 -12.08 9.35 -7.81
CA VAL A 110 -12.22 8.11 -8.58
C VAL A 110 -11.83 6.90 -7.74
N GLU A 111 -12.26 5.72 -8.15
CA GLU A 111 -12.02 4.47 -7.43
C GLU A 111 -10.52 4.25 -7.21
N VAL A 112 -10.13 3.93 -5.98
CA VAL A 112 -8.73 3.65 -5.63
C VAL A 112 -8.20 2.47 -6.45
N PHE A 113 -9.03 1.47 -6.75
CA PHE A 113 -8.64 0.33 -7.58
C PHE A 113 -8.22 0.74 -9.00
N SER A 114 -8.89 1.74 -9.59
CA SER A 114 -8.54 2.27 -10.91
C SER A 114 -7.15 2.91 -10.91
N LEU A 115 -6.83 3.68 -9.88
CA LEU A 115 -5.53 4.32 -9.69
C LEU A 115 -4.43 3.27 -9.47
N LEU A 116 -4.70 2.24 -8.66
CA LEU A 116 -3.76 1.13 -8.46
C LEU A 116 -3.48 0.42 -9.78
N LYS A 117 -4.53 0.09 -10.55
CA LYS A 117 -4.40 -0.59 -11.85
C LYS A 117 -3.55 0.21 -12.84
N GLN A 118 -3.65 1.54 -12.83
CA GLN A 118 -2.82 2.39 -13.68
C GLN A 118 -1.34 2.44 -13.26
N ARG A 119 -1.05 2.30 -11.96
CA ARG A 119 0.31 2.40 -11.42
C ARG A 119 1.07 1.07 -11.39
N VAL A 120 0.36 -0.04 -11.23
CA VAL A 120 0.95 -1.40 -11.15
C VAL A 120 1.89 -1.70 -12.33
N PRO A 121 1.53 -1.45 -13.61
CA PRO A 121 2.43 -1.74 -14.73
C PRO A 121 3.74 -0.96 -14.66
N ALA A 122 3.69 0.33 -14.27
CA ALA A 122 4.87 1.16 -14.16
C ALA A 122 5.81 0.66 -13.05
N THR A 123 5.26 0.36 -11.86
CA THR A 123 6.03 -0.23 -10.76
C THR A 123 6.62 -1.59 -11.13
N PHE A 124 5.87 -2.40 -11.86
CA PHE A 124 6.31 -3.72 -12.30
C PHE A 124 7.49 -3.62 -13.28
N ILE A 125 7.36 -2.79 -14.31
CA ILE A 125 8.43 -2.56 -15.29
C ILE A 125 9.68 -2.01 -14.58
N LEU A 126 9.51 -1.00 -13.71
CA LEU A 126 10.61 -0.39 -12.97
C LEU A 126 11.31 -1.40 -12.05
N SER A 127 10.55 -2.23 -11.34
CA SER A 127 11.11 -3.24 -10.43
C SER A 127 11.85 -4.33 -11.22
N LEU A 128 11.27 -4.78 -12.33
CA LEU A 128 11.85 -5.83 -13.17
C LEU A 128 13.15 -5.35 -13.82
N THR A 129 13.17 -4.13 -14.37
CA THR A 129 14.40 -3.55 -14.95
C THR A 129 15.44 -3.35 -13.87
N SER A 130 15.08 -2.79 -12.72
CA SER A 130 16.01 -2.58 -11.59
C SER A 130 16.66 -3.88 -11.13
N ILE A 131 15.88 -4.94 -10.89
CA ILE A 131 16.40 -6.25 -10.47
C ILE A 131 17.30 -6.85 -11.55
N THR A 132 16.92 -6.73 -12.83
CA THR A 132 17.73 -7.25 -13.95
C THR A 132 19.08 -6.55 -14.00
N PHE A 133 19.11 -5.22 -13.95
CA PHE A 133 20.36 -4.45 -13.90
C PHE A 133 21.19 -4.77 -12.66
N ALA A 134 20.54 -4.88 -11.50
CA ALA A 134 21.22 -5.24 -10.26
C ALA A 134 21.89 -6.62 -10.37
N TRP A 135 21.21 -7.63 -10.91
CA TRP A 135 21.78 -8.96 -11.10
C TRP A 135 22.89 -9.01 -12.15
N CYS A 136 22.76 -8.26 -13.24
CA CYS A 136 23.80 -8.14 -14.26
C CYS A 136 25.14 -7.63 -13.69
N ILE A 137 25.12 -6.84 -12.62
CA ILE A 137 26.33 -6.31 -11.99
C ILE A 137 26.71 -7.16 -10.76
N ALA A 138 25.74 -7.42 -9.87
CA ALA A 138 25.99 -8.08 -8.60
C ALA A 138 26.42 -9.54 -8.76
N ILE A 139 25.86 -10.28 -9.72
CA ILE A 139 26.22 -11.69 -9.92
C ILE A 139 27.67 -11.81 -10.42
N PRO A 140 28.10 -11.15 -11.51
CA PRO A 140 29.49 -11.24 -11.95
C PRO A 140 30.48 -10.73 -10.90
N LEU A 141 30.18 -9.61 -10.25
CA LEU A 141 31.04 -9.02 -9.24
C LEU A 141 31.17 -9.95 -8.01
N GLY A 142 30.07 -10.58 -7.58
CA GLY A 142 30.07 -11.58 -6.52
C GLY A 142 30.83 -12.86 -6.89
N VAL A 143 30.67 -13.37 -8.11
CA VAL A 143 31.41 -14.54 -8.60
C VAL A 143 32.90 -14.25 -8.69
N LEU A 144 33.30 -13.10 -9.23
CA LEU A 144 34.71 -12.70 -9.33
C LEU A 144 35.35 -12.50 -7.95
N ALA A 145 34.65 -11.87 -7.00
CA ALA A 145 35.13 -11.73 -5.62
C ALA A 145 35.34 -13.10 -4.95
N ALA A 146 34.44 -14.07 -5.19
CA ALA A 146 34.57 -15.42 -4.66
C ALA A 146 35.72 -16.22 -5.29
N LEU A 147 35.95 -16.07 -6.60
CA LEU A 147 37.05 -16.74 -7.31
C LEU A 147 38.42 -16.19 -6.89
N TYR A 148 38.53 -14.87 -6.71
CA TYR A 148 39.75 -14.18 -6.29
C TYR A 148 39.70 -13.81 -4.80
N LYS A 149 39.34 -14.78 -3.97
CA LYS A 149 39.22 -14.60 -2.52
C LYS A 149 40.49 -13.98 -1.90
N ASP A 150 40.30 -13.08 -0.94
CA ASP A 150 41.36 -12.36 -0.20
C ASP A 150 42.23 -11.42 -1.05
N SER A 151 41.94 -11.31 -2.36
CA SER A 151 42.62 -10.38 -3.26
C SER A 151 42.19 -8.93 -3.02
N ILE A 152 42.92 -8.00 -3.64
CA ILE A 152 42.55 -6.58 -3.64
C ILE A 152 41.17 -6.37 -4.29
N PHE A 153 40.81 -7.16 -5.30
CA PHE A 153 39.51 -7.07 -5.95
C PHE A 153 38.38 -7.42 -4.98
N ASP A 154 38.50 -8.54 -4.26
CA ASP A 154 37.55 -8.96 -3.23
C ASP A 154 37.34 -7.89 -2.15
N ARG A 155 38.45 -7.36 -1.60
CA ARG A 155 38.41 -6.29 -0.58
C ARG A 155 37.78 -5.00 -1.11
N LEU A 156 38.10 -4.60 -2.35
CA LEU A 156 37.56 -3.38 -2.96
C LEU A 156 36.07 -3.53 -3.27
N SER A 157 35.66 -4.66 -3.83
CA SER A 157 34.26 -4.99 -4.10
C SER A 157 33.44 -5.00 -2.81
N ALA A 158 33.96 -5.60 -1.74
CA ALA A 158 33.31 -5.59 -0.43
C ALA A 158 33.20 -4.17 0.14
N LEU A 159 34.28 -3.38 0.09
CA LEU A 159 34.28 -2.00 0.59
C LEU A 159 33.25 -1.14 -0.17
N LEU A 160 33.18 -1.26 -1.50
CA LEU A 160 32.19 -0.55 -2.31
C LEU A 160 30.76 -0.99 -1.97
N ALA A 161 30.52 -2.29 -1.78
CA ALA A 161 29.20 -2.81 -1.38
C ALA A 161 28.78 -2.26 -0.02
N TYR A 162 29.67 -2.27 0.98
CA TYR A 162 29.38 -1.72 2.30
C TYR A 162 29.17 -0.20 2.26
N ALA A 163 29.96 0.53 1.47
CA ALA A 163 29.78 1.96 1.28
C ALA A 163 28.40 2.27 0.69
N ALA A 164 28.00 1.55 -0.37
CA ALA A 164 26.69 1.71 -1.00
C ALA A 164 25.54 1.39 -0.03
N LEU A 165 25.65 0.31 0.76
CA LEU A 165 24.64 -0.07 1.76
C LEU A 165 24.52 0.93 2.92
N SER A 166 25.60 1.67 3.21
CA SER A 166 25.63 2.64 4.31
C SER A 166 24.95 3.96 3.95
N ILE A 167 24.71 4.23 2.66
CA ILE A 167 24.08 5.47 2.21
C ILE A 167 22.55 5.30 2.28
N PRO A 168 21.82 6.19 2.96
CA PRO A 168 20.36 6.14 2.96
C PRO A 168 19.76 6.30 1.56
N GLU A 169 18.80 5.44 1.20
CA GLU A 169 18.18 5.44 -0.14
C GLU A 169 17.57 6.80 -0.52
N PHE A 170 16.91 7.48 0.43
CA PHE A 170 16.32 8.79 0.18
C PHE A 170 17.37 9.85 -0.17
N PHE A 171 18.58 9.76 0.40
CA PHE A 171 19.66 10.70 0.14
C PHE A 171 20.21 10.51 -1.27
N LEU A 172 20.42 9.26 -1.70
CA LEU A 172 20.77 8.94 -3.08
C LEU A 172 19.72 9.44 -4.07
N ALA A 173 18.43 9.27 -3.74
CA ALA A 173 17.34 9.75 -4.60
C ALA A 173 17.39 11.28 -4.76
N ILE A 174 17.62 12.04 -3.68
CA ILE A 174 17.74 13.49 -3.74
C ILE A 174 18.96 13.91 -4.56
N LEU A 175 20.12 13.27 -4.37
CA LEU A 175 21.31 13.53 -5.18
C LEU A 175 21.06 13.24 -6.66
N ALA A 176 20.42 12.13 -6.98
CA ALA A 176 20.09 11.77 -8.36
C ALA A 176 19.16 12.82 -9.01
N VAL A 177 18.14 13.28 -8.29
CA VAL A 177 17.25 14.37 -8.77
C VAL A 177 18.04 15.67 -8.96
N TYR A 178 18.93 16.01 -8.03
CA TYR A 178 19.78 17.19 -8.15
C TYR A 178 20.67 17.12 -9.40
N PHE A 179 21.37 16.01 -9.63
CA PHE A 179 22.19 15.79 -10.83
C PHE A 179 21.37 15.82 -12.13
N ALA A 180 20.17 15.24 -12.13
CA ALA A 180 19.27 15.29 -13.28
C ALA A 180 18.69 16.69 -13.51
N SER A 181 18.57 17.53 -12.47
CA SER A 181 18.05 18.90 -12.61
C SER A 181 19.07 19.89 -13.18
N ILE A 182 20.36 19.64 -12.99
CA ILE A 182 21.45 20.47 -13.50
C ILE A 182 21.91 20.09 -14.91
N THR A 183 21.40 18.97 -15.45
CA THR A 183 21.72 18.45 -16.79
C THR A 183 20.55 18.68 -17.72
#